data_AF-A0A0Q5CLR8-F1
#
_entry.id   AF-A0A0Q5CLR8-F1
#
_cell.length_a   1.000
_cell.length_b   1.000
_cell.length_c   1.000
_cell.angle_alpha   90.00
_cell.angle_beta   90.00
_cell.angle_gamma   90.00
#
_symmetry.space_group_name_H-M   'P 1'
#
loop_
_entity.id
_entity.type
_entity.pdbx_description
1 polymer ?
#
loop_
_entity_poly.entity_id
_entity_poly.type
_entity_poly.pdbx_seq_one_letter_code
_entity_poly.pdbx_strand_id
1 'polypeptide(L)'
;MNDVVHFVLAGVSCSLTRQDVERRLIHTDPAPITLHAVSINGLWYPVGQALEVATGVDPRKFRSREARRHLAQFGFELQSSVPRR
;
A
#
# COMPACT_ATOMS: atom_id res chain seq x y z
N MET A 1 -14.29 7.75 -11.84
CA MET A 1 -14.58 8.32 -10.52
C MET A 1 -13.39 8.03 -9.64
N ASN A 2 -12.72 9.07 -9.12
CA ASN A 2 -11.63 8.89 -8.16
C ASN A 2 -12.21 9.09 -6.77
N ASP A 3 -12.59 8.00 -6.11
CA ASP A 3 -13.04 8.06 -4.73
C ASP A 3 -11.86 8.39 -3.81
N VAL A 4 -12.01 9.47 -3.05
CA VAL A 4 -11.06 9.86 -2.01
C VAL A 4 -11.31 8.95 -0.81
N VAL A 5 -10.30 8.20 -0.41
CA VAL A 5 -10.34 7.37 0.80
C VAL A 5 -9.75 8.18 1.95
N HIS A 6 -10.57 8.39 2.98
CA HIS A 6 -10.16 9.02 4.23
C HIS A 6 -9.97 7.95 5.31
N PHE A 7 -8.80 7.92 5.93
CA PHE A 7 -8.50 6.96 7.00
C PHE A 7 -7.45 7.54 7.95
N VAL A 8 -7.37 6.99 9.16
CA VAL A 8 -6.35 7.35 10.15
C VAL A 8 -5.33 6.23 10.22
N LEU A 9 -4.07 6.54 10.01
CA LEU A 9 -2.95 5.61 10.09
C LEU A 9 -1.97 6.07 11.17
N ALA A 10 -1.77 5.26 12.21
CA ALA A 10 -0.88 5.59 13.33
C ALA A 10 -1.16 6.98 13.96
N GLY A 11 -2.44 7.38 14.03
CA GLY A 11 -2.86 8.69 14.54
C GLY A 11 -2.75 9.85 13.53
N VAL A 12 -2.31 9.57 12.30
CA VAL A 12 -2.23 10.56 11.20
C VAL A 12 -3.44 10.42 10.30
N SER A 13 -4.20 11.51 10.11
CA SER A 13 -5.30 11.54 9.15
C SER A 13 -4.77 11.60 7.73
N CYS A 14 -5.05 10.57 6.94
CA CYS A 14 -4.67 10.46 5.53
C CYS A 14 -5.90 10.62 4.65
N SER A 15 -5.73 11.32 3.52
CA SER A 15 -6.75 11.52 2.49
C SER A 15 -6.08 11.36 1.14
N LEU A 16 -6.32 10.24 0.47
CA LEU A 16 -5.64 9.86 -0.76
C LEU A 16 -6.64 9.27 -1.74
N THR A 17 -6.36 9.39 -3.03
CA THR A 17 -7.04 8.63 -4.08
C THR A 17 -6.16 7.49 -4.59
N ARG A 18 -6.77 6.55 -5.32
CA ARG A 18 -6.01 5.49 -6.01
C ARG A 18 -4.92 6.06 -6.93
N GLN A 19 -5.23 7.11 -7.70
CA GLN A 19 -4.27 7.76 -8.59
C GLN A 19 -3.12 8.45 -7.83
N ASP A 20 -3.35 8.95 -6.61
CA ASP A 20 -2.27 9.51 -5.80
C ASP A 20 -1.28 8.43 -5.39
N VAL A 21 -1.78 7.25 -5.01
CA VAL A 21 -0.94 6.09 -4.67
C VAL A 21 -0.12 5.65 -5.88
N GLU A 22 -0.77 5.49 -7.04
CA GLU A 22 -0.13 5.09 -8.30
C GLU A 22 0.96 6.09 -8.73
N ARG A 23 0.68 7.40 -8.67
CA ARG A 23 1.65 8.45 -9.04
C ARG A 23 2.83 8.55 -8.09
N ARG A 24 2.66 8.27 -6.80
CA ARG A 24 3.78 8.30 -5.84
C ARG A 24 4.69 7.09 -6.02
N LEU A 25 4.10 5.92 -6.31
CA LEU A 25 4.86 4.68 -6.45
C LEU A 25 5.57 4.53 -7.79
N ILE A 26 5.12 5.19 -8.86
CA ILE A 26 5.81 5.12 -10.17
C ILE A 26 7.28 5.58 -10.13
N HIS A 27 7.65 6.38 -9.13
CA HIS A 27 9.01 6.89 -8.94
C HIS A 27 9.81 6.10 -7.90
N THR A 28 9.29 4.97 -7.41
CA THR A 28 9.93 4.17 -6.37
C THR A 28 10.17 2.76 -6.87
N ASP A 29 11.39 2.24 -6.68
CA ASP A 29 11.68 0.85 -6.99
C ASP A 29 11.05 -0.10 -5.95
N PRO A 30 10.39 -1.19 -6.37
CA PRO A 30 9.85 -2.18 -5.44
C PRO A 30 10.97 -2.87 -4.64
N ALA A 31 10.85 -2.87 -3.32
CA ALA A 31 11.72 -3.65 -2.45
C ALA A 31 11.37 -5.15 -2.52
N PRO A 32 12.27 -6.05 -2.06
CA PRO A 32 12.01 -7.49 -2.04
C PRO A 32 10.72 -7.85 -1.29
N ILE A 33 9.85 -8.61 -1.95
CA ILE A 33 8.59 -9.07 -1.38
C ILE A 33 8.84 -10.30 -0.53
N THR A 34 8.56 -10.21 0.77
CA THR A 34 8.77 -11.30 1.73
C THR A 34 7.50 -12.04 2.13
N LEU A 35 6.34 -11.37 2.13
CA LEU A 35 5.07 -11.92 2.65
C LEU A 35 3.83 -11.41 1.90
N HIS A 36 3.60 -10.10 1.91
CA HIS A 36 2.40 -9.51 1.32
C HIS A 36 2.78 -8.47 0.30
N ALA A 37 2.22 -8.61 -0.90
CA ALA A 37 2.41 -7.68 -2.01
C ALA A 37 1.10 -7.09 -2.50
N VAL A 38 1.22 -5.95 -3.16
CA VAL A 38 0.15 -5.23 -3.85
C VAL A 38 0.59 -4.95 -5.28
N SER A 39 -0.30 -5.17 -6.25
CA SER A 39 -0.06 -4.83 -7.65
C SER A 39 -0.49 -3.39 -7.91
N ILE A 40 0.46 -2.55 -8.35
CA ILE A 40 0.27 -1.13 -8.62
C ILE A 40 1.00 -0.83 -9.93
N ASN A 41 0.27 -0.32 -10.93
CA ASN A 41 0.78 -0.09 -12.28
C ASN A 41 1.44 -1.34 -12.92
N GLY A 42 0.97 -2.54 -12.59
CA GLY A 42 1.53 -3.81 -13.10
C GLY A 42 2.82 -4.27 -12.42
N LEU A 43 3.29 -3.55 -11.39
CA LEU A 43 4.43 -3.93 -10.56
C LEU A 43 3.97 -4.36 -9.17
N TRP A 44 4.64 -5.36 -8.62
CA TRP A 44 4.36 -5.85 -7.27
C TRP A 44 5.23 -5.12 -6.24
N TYR A 45 4.59 -4.46 -5.29
CA TYR A 45 5.24 -3.78 -4.18
C TYR A 45 4.92 -4.47 -2.86
N PRO A 46 5.86 -4.54 -1.91
CA PRO A 46 5.54 -4.89 -0.54
C PRO A 46 4.46 -3.96 0.02
N VAL A 47 3.41 -4.50 0.65
CA VAL A 47 2.29 -3.68 1.18
C VAL A 47 2.76 -2.59 2.16
N GLY A 48 3.83 -2.87 2.92
CA GLY A 48 4.41 -1.90 3.86
C GLY A 48 5.01 -0.70 3.15
N GLN A 49 5.88 -0.95 2.17
CA GLN A 49 6.51 0.08 1.35
C GLN A 49 5.45 0.87 0.55
N ALA A 50 4.48 0.18 -0.05
CA ALA A 50 3.43 0.83 -0.81
C ALA A 50 2.64 1.83 0.04
N LEU A 51 2.29 1.46 1.28
CA LEU A 51 1.59 2.35 2.19
C LEU A 51 2.49 3.48 2.71
N GLU A 52 3.75 3.20 3.01
CA GLU A 52 4.75 4.21 3.41
C GLU A 52 4.89 5.28 2.33
N VAL A 53 5.13 4.91 1.08
CA VAL A 53 5.28 5.85 -0.03
C VAL A 53 3.97 6.60 -0.30
N ALA A 54 2.84 5.89 -0.19
CA ALA A 54 1.52 6.50 -0.36
C ALA A 54 1.22 7.57 0.71
N THR A 55 1.58 7.32 1.97
CA THR A 55 1.13 8.14 3.12
C THR A 55 2.23 9.02 3.71
N GLY A 56 3.50 8.73 3.45
CA GLY A 56 4.67 9.30 4.14
C GLY A 56 4.85 8.82 5.58
N VAL A 57 4.05 7.86 6.05
CA VAL A 57 4.13 7.34 7.42
C VAL A 57 5.20 6.26 7.49
N ASP A 58 6.05 6.33 8.53
CA ASP A 58 7.09 5.33 8.79
C ASP A 58 6.48 3.91 8.93
N PRO A 59 6.97 2.90 8.19
CA PRO A 59 6.46 1.54 8.22
C PRO A 59 6.59 0.86 9.58
N ARG A 60 7.41 1.38 10.50
CA ARG A 60 7.50 0.93 11.90
C ARG A 60 6.30 1.35 12.74
N LYS A 61 5.54 2.36 12.30
CA LYS A 61 4.37 2.89 13.02
C LYS A 61 3.07 2.14 12.74
N PHE A 62 3.05 1.26 11.75
CA PHE A 62 1.88 0.45 11.42
C PHE A 62 2.23 -1.02 11.18
N ARG A 63 1.21 -1.87 11.17
CA ARG A 63 1.37 -3.31 10.88
C ARG A 63 1.02 -3.59 9.43
N SER A 64 1.67 -4.58 8.81
CA SER A 64 1.39 -4.98 7.41
C SER A 64 -0.08 -5.36 7.17
N ARG A 65 -0.79 -5.82 8.20
CA ARG A 65 -2.23 -6.10 8.15
C ARG A 65 -3.06 -4.82 7.94
N GLU A 66 -2.71 -3.74 8.62
CA GLU A 66 -3.35 -2.43 8.46
C GLU A 66 -3.05 -1.88 7.06
N ALA A 67 -1.79 -1.99 6.62
CA ALA A 67 -1.39 -1.61 5.27
C ALA A 67 -2.23 -2.32 4.19
N ARG A 68 -2.36 -3.64 4.31
CA ARG A 68 -3.17 -4.45 3.41
C ARG A 68 -4.64 -4.00 3.40
N ARG A 69 -5.21 -3.73 4.58
CA ARG A 69 -6.60 -3.31 4.72
C ARG A 69 -6.86 -1.97 4.03
N HIS A 70 -5.97 -0.99 4.22
CA HIS A 70 -6.10 0.31 3.57
C HIS A 70 -5.87 0.21 2.07
N LEU A 71 -4.84 -0.51 1.61
CA LEU A 71 -4.59 -0.74 0.18
C LEU A 71 -5.77 -1.44 -0.52
N ALA A 72 -6.45 -2.36 0.16
CA ALA A 72 -7.67 -3.00 -0.36
C ALA A 72 -8.82 -1.99 -0.56
N GLN A 73 -8.92 -0.95 0.27
CA GLN A 73 -9.98 0.07 0.16
C GLN A 73 -9.85 0.91 -1.12
N PHE A 74 -8.64 1.06 -1.66
CA PHE A 74 -8.41 1.69 -2.96
C PHE A 74 -8.68 0.74 -4.16
N GLY A 75 -9.08 -0.51 -3.88
CA GLY A 75 -9.35 -1.53 -4.89
C GLY A 75 -8.09 -2.11 -5.55
N PHE A 76 -6.93 -2.04 -4.90
CA PHE A 76 -5.72 -2.67 -5.44
C PHE A 76 -5.78 -4.19 -5.30
N GLU A 77 -5.13 -4.87 -6.25
CA GLU A 77 -4.97 -6.32 -6.19
C GLU A 77 -3.89 -6.67 -5.18
N LEU A 78 -4.23 -7.56 -4.24
CA LEU A 78 -3.36 -7.94 -3.14
C LEU A 78 -3.02 -9.42 -3.24
N GLN A 79 -1.73 -9.72 -3.14
CA GLN A 79 -1.23 -11.07 -3.07
C GLN A 79 -0.67 -11.35 -1.68
N SER A 80 -1.32 -12.27 -0.97
CA SER A 80 -0.71 -12.96 0.16
C SER A 80 0.21 -14.05 -0.40
N SER A 81 1.52 -13.78 -0.45
CA SER A 81 2.48 -14.85 -0.68
C SER A 81 2.55 -15.68 0.59
N VAL A 82 2.00 -16.89 0.55
CA VAL A 82 2.76 -18.15 0.72
C VAL A 82 1.86 -19.33 0.26
N PRO A 83 2.07 -19.99 -0.90
CA PRO A 83 1.92 -21.43 -0.96
C PRO A 83 3.23 -22.02 -0.43
N ARG A 84 3.20 -22.57 0.80
CA ARG A 84 4.27 -23.45 1.26
C ARG A 84 4.17 -24.67 0.35
N ARG A 85 5.19 -24.94 -0.46
CA ARG A 85 5.47 -26.31 -0.88
C ARG A 85 6.22 -27.00 0.23
#